data_AF-A0A8H6N6S6-F1
#
_entry.id   AF-A0A8H6N6S6-F1
#
_cell.length_a   1.000
_cell.length_b   1.000
_cell.length_c   1.000
_cell.angle_alpha   90.00
_cell.angle_beta   90.00
_cell.angle_gamma   90.00
#
_symmetry.space_group_name_H-M   'P 1'
#
loop_
_entity.id
_entity.type
_entity.pdbx_description
1 polymer ?
#
loop_
_entity_poly.entity_id
_entity_poly.type
_entity_poly.pdbx_seq_one_letter_code
_entity_poly.pdbx_strand_id
1 'polypeptide(L)'
;MHFYQVLVLALASISNASPVPETASASSVQGPPVASADTFQPDWEAIEVEYKAAMAKTISDPNLAKRLNTASANNVGYGQAIYAAGSAAISQVKSLSNWNKAREQFTQLTTQIMMDHNPNSTEAVSAICYNQGYSVKDPQGIYGLRSEDLSIFPAKTDYDCFYMGKNNAFWSEGDGGTINLYTRWYTGSCRFDDQSDLYC
;
A
#
# COMPACT_ATOMS: atom_id res chain seq x y z
N MET A 1 9.67 -69.50 37.78
CA MET A 1 8.78 -68.67 36.96
C MET A 1 9.50 -67.37 36.68
N HIS A 2 10.02 -67.18 35.46
CA HIS A 2 10.82 -66.02 35.07
C HIS A 2 9.90 -65.01 34.37
N PHE A 3 9.75 -63.81 34.94
CA PHE A 3 8.99 -62.71 34.35
C PHE A 3 9.92 -61.85 33.48
N TYR A 4 9.60 -61.73 32.20
CA TYR A 4 10.25 -60.81 31.27
C TYR A 4 9.72 -59.39 31.51
N GLN A 5 10.61 -58.45 31.84
CA GLN A 5 10.30 -57.02 31.83
C GLN A 5 10.40 -56.48 30.39
N VAL A 6 9.30 -55.93 29.88
CA VAL A 6 9.26 -55.21 28.60
C VAL A 6 9.68 -53.77 28.86
N LEU A 7 10.80 -53.36 28.26
CA LEU A 7 11.32 -52.00 28.30
C LEU A 7 10.65 -51.19 27.17
N VAL A 8 9.84 -50.19 27.52
CA VAL A 8 9.24 -49.25 26.54
C VAL A 8 10.13 -48.02 26.46
N LEU A 9 10.84 -47.85 25.34
CA LEU A 9 11.62 -46.66 25.00
C LEU A 9 10.69 -45.60 24.39
N ALA A 10 10.47 -44.50 25.11
CA ALA A 10 9.81 -43.31 24.59
C ALA A 10 10.85 -42.43 23.85
N LEU A 11 10.68 -42.26 22.54
CA LEU A 11 11.46 -41.34 21.71
C LEU A 11 10.95 -39.90 21.92
N ALA A 12 11.77 -39.05 22.52
CA ALA A 12 11.54 -37.61 22.58
C ALA A 12 11.97 -36.97 21.25
N SER A 13 11.01 -36.57 20.42
CA SER A 13 11.23 -35.75 19.23
C SER A 13 11.48 -34.30 19.65
N ILE A 14 12.69 -33.80 19.37
CA ILE A 14 13.08 -32.40 19.59
C ILE A 14 12.65 -31.61 18.34
N SER A 15 11.53 -30.89 18.42
CA SER A 15 11.13 -29.95 17.37
C SER A 15 11.96 -28.68 17.49
N ASN A 16 12.91 -28.48 16.58
CA ASN A 16 13.54 -27.17 16.39
C ASN A 16 12.54 -26.24 15.71
N ALA A 17 11.88 -25.38 16.49
CA ALA A 17 11.18 -24.22 15.95
C ALA A 17 12.25 -23.17 15.59
N SER A 18 12.46 -22.94 14.30
CA SER A 18 13.23 -21.79 13.83
C SER A 18 12.54 -20.51 14.30
N PRO A 19 13.26 -19.53 14.91
CA PRO A 19 12.67 -18.25 15.22
C PRO A 19 12.34 -17.54 13.90
N VAL A 20 11.05 -17.36 13.65
CA VAL A 20 10.56 -16.44 12.62
C VAL A 20 10.93 -15.03 13.08
N PRO A 21 11.61 -14.21 12.25
CA PRO A 21 11.87 -12.83 12.60
C PRO A 21 10.53 -12.11 12.76
N GLU A 22 10.36 -11.51 13.93
CA GLU A 22 9.19 -10.71 14.33
C GLU A 22 9.13 -9.46 13.44
N THR A 23 8.43 -9.54 12.32
CA THR A 23 8.02 -8.38 11.54
C THR A 23 7.11 -7.53 12.41
N ALA A 24 7.46 -6.24 12.55
CA ALA A 24 6.69 -5.22 13.22
C ALA A 24 5.18 -5.40 12.97
N SER A 25 4.37 -5.32 14.04
CA SER A 25 2.92 -5.51 14.03
C SER A 25 2.21 -4.71 12.94
N ALA A 26 2.03 -5.33 11.78
CA ALA A 26 1.05 -4.91 10.79
C ALA A 26 -0.33 -5.15 11.42
N SER A 27 -1.03 -4.06 11.76
CA SER A 27 -2.49 -4.12 11.79
C SER A 27 -2.91 -4.73 10.46
N SER A 28 -3.71 -5.79 10.48
CA SER A 28 -3.92 -6.67 9.33
C SER A 28 -4.47 -5.90 8.12
N VAL A 29 -3.60 -5.43 7.22
CA VAL A 29 -3.99 -4.75 5.97
C VAL A 29 -4.46 -5.81 4.98
N GLN A 30 -5.62 -5.56 4.37
CA GLN A 30 -6.24 -6.35 3.32
C GLN A 30 -6.16 -5.59 1.99
N GLY A 31 -6.38 -6.30 0.89
CA GLY A 31 -6.45 -5.76 -0.46
C GLY A 31 -6.78 -6.87 -1.45
N PRO A 32 -6.96 -6.54 -2.75
CA PRO A 32 -6.97 -7.53 -3.81
C PRO A 32 -5.74 -8.43 -3.69
N PRO A 33 -5.85 -9.73 -4.02
CA PRO A 33 -4.68 -10.61 -4.05
C PRO A 33 -3.64 -10.03 -5.02
N VAL A 34 -2.39 -9.94 -4.56
CA VAL A 34 -1.27 -9.60 -5.43
C VAL A 34 -1.19 -10.67 -6.50
N ALA A 35 -1.36 -10.31 -7.78
CA ALA A 35 -1.24 -11.25 -8.89
C ALA A 35 0.11 -11.99 -8.76
N SER A 36 0.03 -13.33 -8.75
CA SER A 36 1.07 -14.28 -8.34
C SER A 36 2.49 -13.83 -8.64
N ALA A 37 3.29 -13.83 -7.58
CA ALA A 37 4.73 -13.63 -7.57
C ALA A 37 5.42 -14.64 -8.48
N ASP A 38 5.88 -14.17 -9.63
CA ASP A 38 7.19 -14.57 -10.11
C ASP A 38 7.93 -13.30 -10.56
N THR A 39 9.10 -13.08 -9.96
CA THR A 39 10.18 -12.12 -10.30
C THR A 39 10.21 -10.68 -9.75
N PHE A 40 9.18 -10.11 -9.12
CA PHE A 40 9.33 -8.78 -8.47
C PHE A 40 9.36 -8.89 -6.94
N GLN A 41 10.51 -8.58 -6.36
CA GLN A 41 10.71 -8.49 -4.91
C GLN A 41 11.15 -7.04 -4.59
N PRO A 42 10.28 -6.25 -3.95
CA PRO A 42 10.65 -4.90 -3.53
C PRO A 42 11.75 -4.95 -2.49
N ASP A 43 12.73 -4.05 -2.60
CA ASP A 43 13.72 -3.83 -1.55
C ASP A 43 13.10 -2.93 -0.47
N TRP A 44 12.53 -3.54 0.56
CA TRP A 44 11.83 -2.82 1.63
C TRP A 44 12.74 -1.92 2.46
N GLU A 45 14.02 -2.27 2.61
CA GLU A 45 14.98 -1.41 3.30
C GLU A 45 15.27 -0.15 2.47
N ALA A 46 15.48 -0.31 1.17
CA ALA A 46 15.64 0.83 0.25
C ALA A 46 14.36 1.68 0.16
N ILE A 47 13.17 1.06 0.15
CA ILE A 47 11.89 1.77 0.19
C ILE A 47 11.80 2.67 1.42
N GLU A 48 12.13 2.17 2.60
CA GLU A 48 12.07 2.96 3.84
C GLU A 48 13.04 4.15 3.81
N VAL A 49 14.25 3.94 3.25
CA VAL A 49 15.24 5.02 3.07
C VAL A 49 14.71 6.08 2.11
N GLU A 50 14.18 5.68 0.95
CA GLU A 50 13.63 6.59 -0.05
C GLU A 50 12.39 7.32 0.45
N TYR A 51 11.51 6.64 1.18
CA TYR A 51 10.34 7.22 1.84
C TYR A 51 10.77 8.33 2.80
N LYS A 52 11.71 8.05 3.71
CA LYS A 52 12.22 9.05 4.66
C LYS A 52 12.90 10.22 3.96
N ALA A 53 13.68 9.98 2.91
CA ALA A 53 14.31 11.02 2.12
C ALA A 53 13.28 11.93 1.43
N ALA A 54 12.26 11.32 0.80
CA ALA A 54 11.16 12.05 0.17
C ALA A 54 10.34 12.84 1.20
N MET A 55 10.08 12.26 2.38
CA MET A 55 9.40 12.94 3.49
C MET A 55 10.19 14.16 3.97
N ALA A 56 11.50 14.03 4.19
CA ALA A 56 12.38 15.14 4.57
C ALA A 56 12.39 16.26 3.51
N LYS A 57 12.29 15.88 2.21
CA LYS A 57 12.15 16.85 1.12
C LYS A 57 10.84 17.64 1.21
N THR A 58 9.73 17.03 1.63
CA THR A 58 8.45 17.77 1.80
C THR A 58 8.52 18.88 2.84
N ILE A 59 9.44 18.76 3.80
CA ILE A 59 9.65 19.72 4.88
C ILE A 59 10.66 20.79 4.46
N SER A 60 11.71 20.40 3.73
CA SER A 60 12.85 21.27 3.41
C SER A 60 12.68 22.05 2.10
N ASP A 61 11.86 21.59 1.15
CA ASP A 61 11.58 22.28 -0.10
C ASP A 61 10.31 23.15 0.04
N PRO A 62 10.43 24.50 0.08
CA PRO A 62 9.29 25.38 0.28
C PRO A 62 8.28 25.35 -0.88
N ASN A 63 8.71 25.03 -2.11
CA ASN A 63 7.81 24.93 -3.24
C ASN A 63 6.98 23.64 -3.15
N LEU A 64 7.64 22.53 -2.78
CA LEU A 64 6.95 21.28 -2.54
C LEU A 64 6.00 21.37 -1.34
N ALA A 65 6.46 21.98 -0.24
CA ALA A 65 5.64 22.24 0.94
C ALA A 65 4.39 23.06 0.57
N LYS A 66 4.55 24.13 -0.23
CA LYS A 66 3.42 24.94 -0.73
C LYS A 66 2.44 24.13 -1.59
N ARG A 67 2.94 23.24 -2.45
CA ARG A 67 2.09 22.36 -3.28
C ARG A 67 1.32 21.34 -2.44
N LEU A 68 1.92 20.87 -1.35
CA LEU A 68 1.33 19.91 -0.42
C LEU A 68 0.37 20.57 0.59
N ASN A 69 0.56 21.87 0.84
CA ASN A 69 -0.22 22.65 1.79
C ASN A 69 -1.36 23.39 1.08
N THR A 70 -2.33 22.63 0.55
CA THR A 70 -3.58 23.19 0.03
C THR A 70 -4.54 23.49 1.20
N ALA A 71 -5.40 24.50 1.04
CA ALA A 71 -6.12 25.22 2.11
C ALA A 71 -7.06 24.39 3.03
N SER A 72 -7.16 23.07 2.89
CA SER A 72 -7.81 22.16 3.84
C SER A 72 -6.75 21.58 4.80
N ALA A 73 -6.39 22.33 5.84
CA ALA A 73 -5.25 22.06 6.74
C ALA A 73 -5.28 20.74 7.55
N ASN A 74 -6.25 19.85 7.32
CA ASN A 74 -6.29 18.50 7.89
C ASN A 74 -5.62 17.45 6.99
N ASN A 75 -5.17 17.82 5.78
CA ASN A 75 -4.72 16.86 4.74
C ASN A 75 -3.22 16.91 4.39
N VAL A 76 -2.44 17.83 4.98
CA VAL A 76 -1.02 18.00 4.59
C VAL A 76 -0.20 16.76 4.89
N GLY A 77 -0.36 16.17 6.09
CA GLY A 77 0.33 14.94 6.47
C GLY A 77 0.02 13.76 5.53
N TYR A 78 -1.25 13.63 5.12
CA TYR A 78 -1.67 12.62 4.15
C TYR A 78 -1.04 12.85 2.77
N GLY A 79 -1.05 14.10 2.27
CA GLY A 79 -0.40 14.44 1.00
C GLY A 79 1.12 14.21 1.04
N GLN A 80 1.77 14.48 2.17
CA GLN A 80 3.19 14.21 2.37
C GLN A 80 3.48 12.71 2.35
N ALA A 81 2.65 11.90 3.02
CA ALA A 81 2.78 10.45 3.03
C ALA A 81 2.59 9.86 1.62
N ILE A 82 1.60 10.35 0.86
CA ILE A 82 1.35 9.93 -0.54
C ILE A 82 2.52 10.29 -1.44
N TYR A 83 3.06 11.52 -1.34
CA TYR A 83 4.24 11.92 -2.10
C TYR A 83 5.44 11.01 -1.84
N ALA A 84 5.70 10.74 -0.57
CA ALA A 84 6.83 9.93 -0.15
C ALA A 84 6.64 8.47 -0.59
N ALA A 85 5.42 7.94 -0.49
CA ALA A 85 5.06 6.61 -0.98
C ALA A 85 5.24 6.48 -2.50
N GLY A 86 4.72 7.44 -3.28
CA GLY A 86 4.87 7.44 -4.74
C GLY A 86 6.34 7.54 -5.16
N SER A 87 7.10 8.42 -4.52
CA SER A 87 8.55 8.59 -4.78
C SER A 87 9.34 7.31 -4.49
N ALA A 88 9.06 6.65 -3.36
CA ALA A 88 9.68 5.39 -2.99
C ALA A 88 9.26 4.24 -3.92
N ALA A 89 8.00 4.17 -4.34
CA ALA A 89 7.54 3.16 -5.30
C ALA A 89 8.20 3.33 -6.67
N ILE A 90 8.32 4.58 -7.17
CA ILE A 90 8.99 4.89 -8.45
C ILE A 90 10.44 4.39 -8.45
N SER A 91 11.16 4.54 -7.31
CA SER A 91 12.57 4.13 -7.23
C SER A 91 12.75 2.63 -7.47
N GLN A 92 11.74 1.82 -7.13
CA GLN A 92 11.74 0.36 -7.30
C GLN A 92 11.34 -0.08 -8.71
N VAL A 93 10.37 0.61 -9.32
CA VAL A 93 9.81 0.17 -10.61
C VAL A 93 10.51 0.76 -11.84
N LYS A 94 11.32 1.82 -11.68
CA LYS A 94 11.99 2.51 -12.80
C LYS A 94 12.94 1.63 -13.63
N SER A 95 13.43 0.53 -13.05
CA SER A 95 14.32 -0.43 -13.72
C SER A 95 13.55 -1.49 -14.53
N LEU A 96 12.22 -1.57 -14.36
CA LEU A 96 11.38 -2.51 -15.08
C LEU A 96 11.22 -2.05 -16.52
N SER A 97 11.63 -2.90 -17.46
CA SER A 97 11.48 -2.67 -18.91
C SER A 97 10.05 -2.92 -19.40
N ASN A 98 9.27 -3.74 -18.67
CA ASN A 98 7.87 -4.01 -19.00
C ASN A 98 6.97 -2.92 -18.39
N TRP A 99 6.39 -2.09 -19.24
CA TRP A 99 5.54 -0.97 -18.83
C TRP A 99 4.31 -1.38 -18.01
N ASN A 100 3.60 -2.44 -18.42
CA ASN A 100 2.42 -2.90 -17.69
C ASN A 100 2.81 -3.43 -16.30
N LYS A 101 3.92 -4.18 -16.23
CA LYS A 101 4.44 -4.65 -14.94
C LYS A 101 4.84 -3.50 -14.04
N ALA A 102 5.52 -2.48 -14.58
CA ALA A 102 5.89 -1.29 -13.81
C ALA A 102 4.68 -0.58 -13.22
N ARG A 103 3.61 -0.43 -14.00
CA ARG A 103 2.33 0.15 -13.56
C ARG A 103 1.67 -0.64 -12.46
N GLU A 104 1.56 -1.97 -12.62
CA GLU A 104 1.00 -2.85 -11.59
C GLU A 104 1.80 -2.80 -10.28
N GLN A 105 3.13 -2.86 -10.38
CA GLN A 105 3.97 -2.82 -9.18
C GLN A 105 3.95 -1.43 -8.53
N PHE A 106 3.85 -0.37 -9.33
CA PHE A 106 3.75 0.99 -8.82
C PHE A 106 2.51 1.20 -7.96
N THR A 107 1.32 0.83 -8.45
CA THR A 107 0.07 1.00 -7.68
C THR A 107 0.04 0.12 -6.43
N GLN A 108 0.51 -1.13 -6.55
CA GLN A 108 0.63 -2.08 -5.44
C GLN A 108 1.56 -1.58 -4.33
N LEU A 109 2.75 -1.08 -4.69
CA LEU A 109 3.72 -0.55 -3.74
C LEU A 109 3.25 0.75 -3.13
N THR A 110 2.78 1.69 -3.95
CA THR A 110 2.36 3.01 -3.46
C THR A 110 1.27 2.87 -2.41
N THR A 111 0.23 2.07 -2.68
CA THR A 111 -0.84 1.82 -1.70
C THR A 111 -0.38 1.05 -0.47
N GLN A 112 0.59 0.12 -0.59
CA GLN A 112 1.15 -0.57 0.56
C GLN A 112 1.92 0.40 1.47
N ILE A 113 2.83 1.17 0.89
CA ILE A 113 3.63 2.17 1.61
C ILE A 113 2.71 3.24 2.22
N MET A 114 1.66 3.67 1.51
CA MET A 114 0.63 4.54 2.08
C MET A 114 -0.02 3.95 3.34
N MET A 115 -0.38 2.67 3.34
CA MET A 115 -1.00 2.03 4.51
C MET A 115 -0.02 1.85 5.68
N ASP A 116 1.24 1.54 5.38
CA ASP A 116 2.30 1.35 6.39
C ASP A 116 2.70 2.67 7.06
N HIS A 117 2.59 3.78 6.34
CA HIS A 117 2.90 5.13 6.85
C HIS A 117 1.67 6.03 6.99
N ASN A 118 0.49 5.45 7.14
CA ASN A 118 -0.75 6.20 7.30
C ASN A 118 -0.69 7.12 8.54
N PRO A 119 -0.82 8.44 8.38
CA PRO A 119 -0.75 9.39 9.51
C PRO A 119 -1.82 9.16 10.59
N ASN A 120 -3.00 8.65 10.22
CA ASN A 120 -4.07 8.33 11.15
C ASN A 120 -4.96 7.21 10.58
N SER A 121 -4.65 5.98 11.02
CA SER A 121 -5.31 4.74 10.58
C SER A 121 -6.75 4.57 11.04
N THR A 122 -7.22 5.39 11.99
CA THR A 122 -8.60 5.34 12.48
C THR A 122 -9.56 6.19 11.64
N GLU A 123 -9.03 7.23 11.00
CA GLU A 123 -9.73 8.18 10.14
C GLU A 123 -9.64 7.78 8.67
N ALA A 124 -8.41 7.56 8.18
CA ALA A 124 -8.12 7.04 6.86
C ALA A 124 -7.99 5.52 6.93
N VAL A 125 -9.00 4.80 6.44
CA VAL A 125 -9.06 3.34 6.61
C VAL A 125 -8.68 2.56 5.37
N SER A 126 -8.59 3.24 4.23
CA SER A 126 -8.10 2.68 2.98
C SER A 126 -7.21 3.65 2.20
N ALA A 127 -6.35 3.09 1.35
CA ALA A 127 -5.52 3.75 0.37
C ALA A 127 -5.95 3.30 -1.03
N ILE A 128 -6.10 4.24 -1.94
CA ILE A 128 -6.52 4.03 -3.33
C ILE A 128 -5.53 4.76 -4.23
N CYS A 129 -5.10 4.11 -5.31
CA CYS A 129 -4.40 4.75 -6.43
C CYS A 129 -5.07 4.35 -7.74
N TYR A 130 -5.51 5.33 -8.54
CA TYR A 130 -6.22 5.11 -9.80
C TYR A 130 -5.82 6.10 -10.89
N ASN A 131 -5.71 5.67 -12.15
CA ASN A 131 -5.34 6.55 -13.26
C ASN A 131 -6.46 6.87 -14.27
N GLN A 132 -7.72 6.59 -13.92
CA GLN A 132 -8.87 6.98 -14.75
C GLN A 132 -9.89 7.75 -13.90
N GLY A 133 -11.04 8.08 -14.47
CA GLY A 133 -12.10 8.83 -13.77
C GLY A 133 -12.69 8.02 -12.63
N TYR A 134 -13.06 8.66 -11.53
CA TYR A 134 -13.74 7.99 -10.42
C TYR A 134 -14.73 8.93 -9.76
N SER A 135 -15.69 8.31 -9.07
CA SER A 135 -16.64 8.98 -8.22
C SER A 135 -16.47 8.49 -6.78
N VAL A 136 -16.76 9.35 -5.81
CA VAL A 136 -16.85 8.98 -4.39
C VAL A 136 -18.14 9.45 -3.75
N LYS A 137 -18.58 8.75 -2.70
CA LYS A 137 -19.86 9.06 -2.03
C LYS A 137 -19.78 10.39 -1.30
N ASP A 138 -18.68 10.62 -0.59
CA ASP A 138 -18.41 11.85 0.12
C ASP A 138 -16.99 12.37 -0.20
N PRO A 139 -16.86 13.43 -1.02
CA PRO A 139 -15.56 14.06 -1.30
C PRO A 139 -14.86 14.63 -0.05
N GLN A 140 -15.58 14.93 1.03
CA GLN A 140 -14.97 15.37 2.29
C GLN A 140 -14.35 14.20 3.07
N GLY A 141 -14.71 12.96 2.73
CA GLY A 141 -14.13 11.73 3.29
C GLY A 141 -12.93 11.20 2.50
N ILE A 142 -12.34 12.01 1.61
CA ILE A 142 -11.06 11.75 0.94
C ILE A 142 -9.97 12.58 1.61
N TYR A 143 -8.80 11.96 1.84
CA TYR A 143 -7.65 12.62 2.44
C TYR A 143 -6.42 12.55 1.55
N GLY A 144 -5.74 13.69 1.41
CA GLY A 144 -4.44 13.78 0.75
C GLY A 144 -4.44 13.58 -0.77
N LEU A 145 -5.57 13.76 -1.46
CA LEU A 145 -5.67 13.55 -2.92
C LEU A 145 -4.53 14.22 -3.70
N ARG A 146 -3.81 13.40 -4.47
CA ARG A 146 -2.57 13.75 -5.16
C ARG A 146 -2.41 12.93 -6.43
N SER A 147 -2.01 13.60 -7.52
CA SER A 147 -1.58 12.94 -8.75
C SER A 147 -0.08 12.64 -8.68
N GLU A 148 0.28 11.35 -8.73
CA GLU A 148 1.65 10.84 -8.73
C GLU A 148 2.05 10.37 -10.14
N ASP A 149 3.11 10.98 -10.67
CA ASP A 149 3.60 10.72 -12.03
C ASP A 149 4.47 9.45 -12.08
N LEU A 150 4.10 8.47 -12.90
CA LEU A 150 4.96 7.36 -13.30
C LEU A 150 5.49 7.60 -14.71
N SER A 151 6.80 7.78 -14.85
CA SER A 151 7.47 8.00 -16.14
C SER A 151 8.64 7.04 -16.32
N ILE A 152 8.55 6.18 -17.34
CA ILE A 152 9.63 5.26 -17.75
C ILE A 152 9.77 5.43 -19.26
N PHE A 153 10.87 6.04 -19.71
CA PHE A 153 11.05 6.41 -21.12
C PHE A 153 10.76 5.21 -22.05
N PRO A 154 9.88 5.35 -23.05
CA PRO A 154 9.22 6.59 -23.52
C PRO A 154 7.79 6.83 -22.96
N ALA A 155 7.30 6.00 -22.05
CA ALA A 155 5.94 6.03 -21.53
C ALA A 155 5.78 6.90 -20.27
N LYS A 156 4.60 7.50 -20.12
CA LYS A 156 4.19 8.24 -18.93
C LYS A 156 2.70 7.98 -18.65
N THR A 157 2.35 7.90 -17.38
CA THR A 157 0.98 8.02 -16.86
C THR A 157 1.05 8.69 -15.50
N ASP A 158 -0.06 9.23 -15.03
CA ASP A 158 -0.23 9.66 -13.65
C ASP A 158 -1.29 8.82 -12.94
N TYR A 159 -1.27 8.80 -11.61
CA TYR A 159 -2.27 8.13 -10.77
C TYR A 159 -2.74 9.09 -9.70
N ASP A 160 -4.04 9.27 -9.57
CA ASP A 160 -4.66 9.88 -8.40
C ASP A 160 -4.59 8.90 -7.25
N CYS A 161 -3.76 9.22 -6.27
CA CYS A 161 -3.61 8.50 -5.02
C CYS A 161 -4.21 9.31 -3.87
N PHE A 162 -4.98 8.64 -3.02
CA PHE A 162 -5.63 9.24 -1.86
C PHE A 162 -5.97 8.20 -0.80
N TYR A 163 -6.22 8.66 0.42
CA TYR A 163 -6.86 7.84 1.44
C TYR A 163 -8.36 8.07 1.45
N MET A 164 -9.12 7.04 1.84
CA MET A 164 -10.57 7.13 2.01
C MET A 164 -10.97 6.72 3.43
N GLY A 165 -11.87 7.51 4.02
CA GLY A 165 -12.42 7.30 5.35
C GLY A 165 -13.61 6.33 5.38
N LYS A 166 -14.11 6.08 6.60
CA LYS A 166 -15.30 5.25 6.84
C LYS A 166 -16.58 5.92 6.31
N ASN A 167 -17.61 5.10 6.08
CA ASN A 167 -18.91 5.48 5.51
C ASN A 167 -18.84 6.15 4.13
N ASN A 168 -17.79 5.86 3.37
CA ASN A 168 -17.53 6.36 2.03
C ASN A 168 -17.50 5.22 1.02
N ALA A 169 -17.74 5.52 -0.25
CA ALA A 169 -17.71 4.52 -1.31
C ALA A 169 -16.94 5.07 -2.49
N PHE A 170 -16.25 4.18 -3.19
CA PHE A 170 -15.47 4.46 -4.39
C PHE A 170 -16.07 3.72 -5.59
N TRP A 171 -16.15 4.43 -6.71
CA TRP A 171 -16.56 3.90 -8.00
C TRP A 171 -15.52 4.25 -9.05
N SER A 172 -14.94 3.23 -9.68
CA SER A 172 -14.09 3.39 -10.85
C SER A 172 -14.97 3.64 -12.09
N GLU A 173 -14.60 4.65 -12.88
CA GLU A 173 -15.21 4.93 -14.18
C GLU A 173 -14.27 4.40 -15.26
N GLY A 174 -14.33 3.08 -15.49
CA GLY A 174 -13.51 2.43 -16.51
C GLY A 174 -13.01 1.06 -16.06
N ASP A 175 -11.77 0.76 -16.39
CA ASP A 175 -11.17 -0.55 -16.08
C ASP A 175 -10.52 -0.53 -14.70
N GLY A 176 -11.02 -1.37 -13.80
CA GLY A 176 -10.50 -1.59 -12.44
C GLY A 176 -9.34 -2.59 -12.33
N GLY A 177 -8.77 -3.05 -13.44
CA GLY A 177 -7.60 -3.94 -13.44
C GLY A 177 -6.40 -3.35 -12.70
N THR A 178 -5.53 -4.22 -12.17
CA THR A 178 -4.39 -3.83 -11.30
C THR A 178 -3.37 -2.88 -11.93
N ILE A 179 -3.37 -2.80 -13.26
CA ILE A 179 -2.59 -1.83 -14.03
C ILE A 179 -3.09 -0.38 -13.76
N ASN A 180 -4.39 -0.21 -13.56
CA ASN A 180 -5.03 1.09 -13.40
C ASN A 180 -5.37 1.38 -11.93
N LEU A 181 -5.97 0.41 -11.24
CA LEU A 181 -6.50 0.54 -9.88
C LEU A 181 -5.79 -0.41 -8.92
N TYR A 182 -5.38 0.11 -7.76
CA TYR A 182 -5.12 -0.73 -6.62
C TYR A 182 -5.66 -0.08 -5.35
N THR A 183 -6.16 -0.92 -4.44
CA THR A 183 -6.71 -0.48 -3.17
C THR A 183 -6.20 -1.37 -2.03
N ARG A 184 -5.98 -0.78 -0.86
CA ARG A 184 -5.66 -1.51 0.38
C ARG A 184 -6.43 -0.89 1.54
N TRP A 185 -6.79 -1.69 2.54
CA TRP A 185 -7.56 -1.22 3.69
C TRP A 185 -7.25 -2.02 4.95
N TYR A 186 -7.52 -1.46 6.12
CA TYR A 186 -7.40 -2.24 7.36
C TYR A 186 -8.53 -3.27 7.48
N THR A 187 -8.21 -4.47 7.98
CA THR A 187 -9.17 -5.56 8.16
C THR A 187 -10.47 -5.08 8.81
N GLY A 188 -11.59 -5.44 8.19
CA GLY A 188 -12.93 -5.13 8.69
C GLY A 188 -13.37 -3.68 8.47
N SER A 189 -12.54 -2.83 7.88
CA SER A 189 -12.89 -1.43 7.63
C SER A 189 -13.60 -1.21 6.30
N CYS A 190 -13.35 -2.07 5.30
CA CYS A 190 -13.93 -1.94 3.98
C CYS A 190 -14.32 -3.31 3.42
N ARG A 191 -15.16 -3.30 2.38
CA ARG A 191 -15.62 -4.48 1.64
C ARG A 191 -15.89 -4.13 0.18
N PHE A 192 -15.79 -5.14 -0.68
CA PHE A 192 -16.38 -5.11 -2.01
C PHE A 192 -17.90 -5.30 -1.90
N ASP A 193 -18.68 -4.60 -2.73
CA ASP A 193 -20.12 -4.87 -2.89
C ASP A 193 -20.60 -4.60 -4.32
N ASP A 194 -21.84 -4.98 -4.63
CA ASP A 194 -22.40 -4.85 -5.98
C ASP A 194 -22.80 -3.40 -6.32
N GLN A 195 -22.75 -2.51 -5.33
CA GLN A 195 -23.15 -1.11 -5.50
C GLN A 195 -21.95 -0.21 -5.72
N SER A 196 -20.75 -0.60 -5.28
CA SER A 196 -19.51 0.18 -5.35
C SER A 196 -18.28 -0.73 -5.41
N ASP A 197 -17.20 -0.26 -6.06
CA ASP A 197 -15.95 -1.03 -6.14
C ASP A 197 -15.25 -1.13 -4.79
N LEU A 198 -15.50 -0.21 -3.86
CA LEU A 198 -15.05 -0.34 -2.48
C LEU A 198 -15.95 0.50 -1.57
N TYR A 199 -16.58 -0.14 -0.60
CA TYR A 199 -17.28 0.53 0.48
C TYR A 199 -16.47 0.44 1.77
N CYS A 200 -16.21 1.59 2.40
CA CYS A 200 -15.72 1.74 3.75
C CYS A 200 -16.78 2.52 4.57
#